data_AF-A0A2V4DDR1-F1
#
_entry.id   AF-A0A2V4DDR1-F1
#
_cell.length_a   1.000
_cell.length_b   1.000
_cell.length_c   1.000
_cell.angle_alpha   90.00
_cell.angle_beta   90.00
_cell.angle_gamma   90.00
#
_symmetry.space_group_name_H-M   'P 1'
#
loop_
_entity.id
_entity.type
_entity.pdbx_description
1 polymer ?
#
loop_
_entity_poly.entity_id
_entity_poly.type
_entity_poly.pdbx_seq_one_letter_code
_entity_poly.pdbx_strand_id
1 'polypeptide(L)'
;MHTHTLTLTRPPLVSQDKRRVISDTTHAVGVQEVRIRWSAATVAKSDFAELLKICSTFEVVAHLDVQPEGVRQLARCEMRNGADFESINDVSFLTFEGILPKRGEGPEAIVVMNRHPLVVSAISFDDIAVYPPYSISDEGVEITLRGVPEGIRQFLTQVEIFLPHDKVSVTTHDDPKNDAQELLGQRQLEVVRQAVLLGYYDEPKKISMRELATNIGIARSTLGEHLHRAESTLIKWISEDN
;
A
#
# COMPACT_ATOMS: atom_id res chain seq x y z
N MET A 1 7.31 -60.08 20.82
CA MET A 1 7.76 -58.82 20.21
C MET A 1 6.55 -58.19 19.55
N HIS A 2 5.89 -57.25 20.23
CA HIS A 2 4.64 -56.63 19.77
C HIS A 2 4.95 -55.26 19.16
N THR A 3 4.80 -55.16 17.84
CA THR A 3 4.93 -53.92 17.07
C THR A 3 3.67 -53.08 17.25
N HIS A 4 3.77 -51.94 17.95
CA HIS A 4 2.69 -50.96 18.02
C HIS A 4 2.87 -49.94 16.89
N THR A 5 1.99 -50.03 15.89
CA THR A 5 1.82 -49.02 14.85
C THR A 5 0.96 -47.89 15.40
N LEU A 6 1.55 -46.71 15.62
CA LEU A 6 0.83 -45.49 16.01
C LEU A 6 0.22 -44.84 14.75
N THR A 7 -1.09 -45.02 14.58
CA THR A 7 -1.90 -44.33 13.56
C THR A 7 -2.15 -42.90 14.04
N LEU A 8 -1.59 -41.89 13.37
CA LEU A 8 -1.94 -40.49 13.61
C LEU A 8 -3.34 -40.19 13.05
N THR A 9 -4.32 -40.10 13.96
CA THR A 9 -5.68 -39.65 13.65
C THR A 9 -5.67 -38.13 13.48
N ARG A 10 -5.94 -37.65 12.27
CA ARG A 10 -6.18 -36.22 11.96
C ARG A 10 -7.42 -35.73 12.74
N PRO A 11 -7.39 -34.58 13.42
CA PRO A 11 -8.61 -34.01 14.01
C PRO A 11 -9.55 -33.47 12.92
N PRO A 12 -10.88 -33.46 13.16
CA PRO A 12 -11.86 -33.13 12.13
C PRO A 12 -11.87 -31.63 11.80
N LEU A 13 -12.04 -31.32 10.51
CA LEU A 13 -12.41 -29.98 10.05
C LEU A 13 -13.78 -29.61 10.63
N VAL A 14 -13.81 -28.65 11.54
CA VAL A 14 -15.06 -28.04 12.00
C VAL A 14 -15.58 -27.13 10.90
N SER A 15 -16.57 -27.66 10.17
CA SER A 15 -17.51 -26.91 9.35
C SER A 15 -18.28 -25.92 10.21
N GLN A 16 -18.02 -24.61 10.04
CA GLN A 16 -18.95 -23.57 10.48
C GLN A 16 -19.73 -23.05 9.27
N ASP A 17 -20.85 -23.73 9.00
CA ASP A 17 -21.95 -23.19 8.22
C ASP A 17 -22.68 -22.16 9.10
N LYS A 18 -22.47 -20.87 8.79
CA LYS A 18 -23.34 -19.78 9.27
C LYS A 18 -23.92 -19.05 8.06
N ARG A 19 -24.90 -19.68 7.41
CA ARG A 19 -25.86 -18.94 6.59
C ARG A 19 -26.66 -17.98 7.48
N ARG A 20 -26.32 -16.70 7.39
CA ARG A 20 -27.28 -15.61 7.65
C ARG A 20 -27.23 -14.69 6.45
N VAL A 21 -28.16 -14.92 5.52
CA VAL A 21 -28.43 -14.00 4.42
C VAL A 21 -29.09 -12.78 5.05
N ILE A 22 -28.32 -11.71 5.22
CA ILE A 22 -28.84 -10.38 5.52
C ILE A 22 -28.75 -9.63 4.20
N SER A 23 -29.90 -9.32 3.62
CA SER A 23 -29.99 -8.41 2.49
C SER A 23 -29.70 -7.01 3.00
N ASP A 24 -28.44 -6.59 2.90
CA ASP A 24 -28.08 -5.19 3.09
C ASP A 24 -27.61 -4.62 1.76
N THR A 25 -28.25 -3.53 1.38
CA THR A 25 -27.93 -2.72 0.21
C THR A 25 -26.44 -2.39 0.28
N THR A 26 -25.62 -3.07 -0.53
CA THR A 26 -24.16 -2.91 -0.50
C THR A 26 -23.80 -1.54 -1.05
N HIS A 27 -23.76 -0.55 -0.16
CA HIS A 27 -22.91 0.61 -0.38
C HIS A 27 -21.49 0.07 -0.50
N ALA A 28 -20.82 0.34 -1.62
CA ALA A 28 -19.40 0.02 -1.76
C ALA A 28 -18.67 0.62 -0.56
N VAL A 29 -18.03 -0.22 0.25
CA VAL A 29 -17.22 0.26 1.38
C VAL A 29 -16.01 0.93 0.74
N GLY A 30 -15.98 2.26 0.76
CA GLY A 30 -14.86 3.03 0.23
C GLY A 30 -13.57 2.62 0.95
N VAL A 31 -12.53 2.32 0.19
CA VAL A 31 -11.21 1.97 0.73
C VAL A 31 -10.33 3.21 0.67
N GLN A 32 -9.64 3.48 1.77
CA GLN A 32 -8.71 4.59 1.87
C GLN A 32 -7.29 4.05 1.85
N GLU A 33 -6.39 4.76 1.17
CA GLU A 33 -4.95 4.61 1.33
C GLU A 33 -4.47 5.70 2.30
N VAL A 34 -3.66 5.29 3.27
CA VAL A 34 -3.07 6.19 4.24
C VAL A 34 -1.57 5.99 4.26
N ARG A 35 -0.83 7.09 4.14
CA ARG A 35 0.60 7.15 4.38
C ARG A 35 0.86 7.73 5.75
N ILE A 36 1.62 7.00 6.54
CA ILE A 36 2.09 7.45 7.85
C ILE A 36 3.59 7.64 7.77
N ARG A 37 4.07 8.80 8.23
CA ARG A 37 5.47 9.17 8.20
C ARG A 37 5.97 9.51 9.60
N TRP A 38 7.17 8.99 9.88
CA TRP A 38 7.99 9.33 11.04
C TRP A 38 9.32 9.90 10.52
N SER A 39 9.74 11.00 11.12
CA SER A 39 11.02 11.64 10.87
C SER A 39 12.15 10.88 11.54
N ALA A 40 13.38 11.14 11.07
CA ALA A 40 14.61 10.71 11.73
C ALA A 40 14.61 10.95 13.26
N ALA A 41 14.12 12.12 13.70
CA ALA A 41 14.11 12.49 15.12
C ALA A 41 13.16 11.64 15.96
N THR A 42 12.03 11.23 15.37
CA THR A 42 11.05 10.36 16.03
C THR A 42 11.53 8.92 16.06
N VAL A 43 12.08 8.43 14.95
CA VAL A 43 12.67 7.08 14.87
C VAL A 43 13.83 6.94 15.85
N ALA A 44 14.71 7.95 15.98
CA ALA A 44 15.83 7.93 16.91
C ALA A 44 15.44 7.85 18.41
N LYS A 45 14.18 8.15 18.75
CA LYS A 45 13.63 8.08 20.12
C LYS A 45 12.80 6.81 20.35
N SER A 46 12.73 5.93 19.36
CA SER A 46 11.95 4.69 19.40
C SER A 46 12.84 3.46 19.49
N ASP A 47 12.22 2.29 19.67
CA ASP A 47 12.92 1.01 19.67
C ASP A 47 13.66 0.74 18.34
N PHE A 48 13.22 1.34 17.23
CA PHE A 48 13.91 1.26 15.93
C PHE A 48 15.29 1.92 15.91
N ALA A 49 15.62 2.76 16.90
CA ALA A 49 16.96 3.32 17.03
C ALA A 49 18.03 2.23 17.26
N GLU A 50 17.68 1.09 17.85
CA GLU A 50 18.59 -0.06 18.01
C GLU A 50 18.97 -0.66 16.66
N LEU A 51 17.97 -0.83 15.78
CA LEU A 51 18.16 -1.30 14.41
C LEU A 51 19.08 -0.35 13.61
N LEU A 52 18.90 0.96 13.75
CA LEU A 52 19.69 1.95 13.02
C LEU A 52 21.15 2.07 13.48
N LYS A 53 21.51 1.50 14.64
CA LYS A 53 22.91 1.32 15.05
C LYS A 53 23.60 0.22 14.23
N ILE A 54 22.84 -0.76 13.76
CA ILE A 54 23.31 -1.97 13.08
C ILE A 54 23.30 -1.80 11.56
N CYS A 55 22.27 -1.17 11.00
CA CYS A 55 22.14 -0.91 9.57
C CYS A 55 21.71 0.54 9.28
N SER A 56 22.17 1.11 8.15
CA SER A 56 21.73 2.45 7.69
C SER A 56 20.35 2.40 7.06
N THR A 57 20.00 1.27 6.44
CA THR A 57 18.69 1.02 5.86
C THR A 57 18.24 -0.40 6.18
N PHE A 58 16.95 -0.54 6.49
CA PHE A 58 16.25 -1.80 6.61
C PHE A 58 14.94 -1.70 5.82
N GLU A 59 14.93 -2.26 4.61
CA GLU A 59 13.80 -2.27 3.70
C GLU A 59 13.04 -3.59 3.86
N VAL A 60 11.78 -3.53 4.26
CA VAL A 60 10.88 -4.68 4.17
C VAL A 60 10.33 -4.75 2.76
N VAL A 61 10.70 -5.80 2.03
CA VAL A 61 10.34 -6.03 0.63
C VAL A 61 9.03 -6.80 0.51
N ALA A 62 8.77 -7.73 1.43
CA ALA A 62 7.54 -8.52 1.43
C ALA A 62 7.20 -9.05 2.83
N HIS A 63 5.92 -9.29 3.08
CA HIS A 63 5.46 -10.13 4.19
C HIS A 63 5.32 -11.56 3.68
N LEU A 64 6.06 -12.49 4.27
CA LEU A 64 6.07 -13.91 3.89
C LEU A 64 5.00 -14.71 4.61
N ASP A 65 4.76 -14.38 5.88
CA ASP A 65 3.76 -15.04 6.72
C ASP A 65 3.33 -14.09 7.84
N VAL A 66 2.05 -14.14 8.21
CA VAL A 66 1.46 -13.31 9.27
C VAL A 66 0.94 -14.23 10.35
N GLN A 67 1.54 -14.15 11.54
CA GLN A 67 1.23 -15.00 12.68
C GLN A 67 0.78 -14.13 13.87
N PRO A 68 0.01 -14.67 14.84
CA PRO A 68 -0.44 -13.88 15.99
C PRO A 68 0.70 -13.21 16.78
N GLU A 69 1.89 -13.83 16.82
CA GLU A 69 3.07 -13.31 17.51
C GLU A 69 3.90 -12.30 16.71
N GLY A 70 3.65 -12.14 15.40
CA GLY A 70 4.46 -11.29 14.55
C GLY A 70 4.36 -11.62 13.07
N VAL A 71 5.10 -10.85 12.26
CA VAL A 71 5.13 -11.01 10.81
C VAL A 71 6.51 -11.50 10.39
N ARG A 72 6.54 -12.59 9.64
CA ARG A 72 7.73 -13.08 8.97
C ARG A 72 7.93 -12.29 7.69
N GLN A 73 9.07 -11.65 7.53
CA GLN A 73 9.31 -10.64 6.52
C GLN A 73 10.55 -10.99 5.68
N LEU A 74 10.47 -10.63 4.41
CA LEU A 74 11.63 -10.54 3.53
C LEU A 74 12.17 -9.12 3.63
N ALA A 75 13.43 -8.97 4.02
CA ALA A 75 14.06 -7.67 4.16
C ALA A 75 15.38 -7.57 3.38
N ARG A 76 15.79 -6.34 3.06
CA ARG A 76 17.11 -5.98 2.57
C ARG A 76 17.69 -4.95 3.51
N CYS A 77 19.00 -5.04 3.77
CA CYS A 77 19.64 -4.15 4.71
C CYS A 77 21.01 -3.69 4.20
N GLU A 78 21.34 -2.43 4.45
CA GLU A 78 22.69 -1.92 4.31
C GLU A 78 23.36 -1.89 5.69
N MET A 79 24.22 -2.86 5.95
CA MET A 79 24.87 -3.03 7.25
C MET A 79 25.90 -1.93 7.51
N ARG A 80 25.95 -1.43 8.75
CA ARG A 80 26.96 -0.45 9.18
C ARG A 80 28.20 -1.13 9.70
N ASN A 81 29.33 -0.43 9.62
CA ASN A 81 30.58 -0.79 10.32
C ASN A 81 31.06 -2.23 10.06
N GLY A 82 30.66 -2.84 8.94
CA GLY A 82 30.96 -4.24 8.64
C GLY A 82 30.22 -5.27 9.51
N ALA A 83 29.12 -4.89 10.17
CA ALA A 83 28.25 -5.81 10.89
C ALA A 83 27.68 -6.90 9.96
N ASP A 84 27.45 -8.08 10.52
CA ASP A 84 26.80 -9.18 9.82
C ASP A 84 25.27 -9.17 10.03
N PHE A 85 24.54 -9.94 9.23
CA PHE A 85 23.09 -10.03 9.38
C PHE A 85 22.64 -10.69 10.69
N GLU A 86 23.49 -11.49 11.34
CA GLU A 86 23.19 -12.10 12.64
C GLU A 86 23.07 -11.04 13.75
N SER A 87 23.76 -9.91 13.60
CA SER A 87 23.67 -8.75 14.50
C SER A 87 22.24 -8.19 14.62
N ILE A 88 21.34 -8.51 13.68
CA ILE A 88 19.91 -8.14 13.78
C ILE A 88 19.24 -8.75 15.01
N ASN A 89 19.73 -9.89 15.52
CA ASN A 89 19.24 -10.51 16.75
C ASN A 89 19.48 -9.66 18.01
N ASP A 90 20.32 -8.62 17.94
CA ASP A 90 20.50 -7.67 19.04
C ASP A 90 19.32 -6.69 19.16
N VAL A 91 18.47 -6.60 18.13
CA VAL A 91 17.24 -5.79 18.15
C VAL A 91 16.13 -6.60 18.79
N SER A 92 15.62 -6.12 19.92
CA SER A 92 14.71 -6.87 20.82
C SER A 92 13.45 -7.44 20.17
N PHE A 93 12.96 -6.82 19.08
CA PHE A 93 11.74 -7.22 18.38
C PHE A 93 11.98 -7.92 17.04
N LEU A 94 13.24 -8.14 16.63
CA LEU A 94 13.59 -8.87 15.41
C LEU A 94 14.24 -10.20 15.74
N THR A 95 14.05 -11.17 14.87
CA THR A 95 14.80 -12.43 14.88
C THR A 95 15.26 -12.72 13.47
N PHE A 96 16.58 -12.80 13.27
CA PHE A 96 17.15 -13.23 12.01
C PHE A 96 16.95 -14.74 11.84
N GLU A 97 16.39 -15.15 10.69
CA GLU A 97 16.12 -16.56 10.40
C GLU A 97 16.97 -17.13 9.28
N GLY A 98 17.61 -16.27 8.48
CA GLY A 98 18.54 -16.72 7.45
C GLY A 98 18.61 -15.81 6.23
N ILE A 99 19.57 -16.11 5.37
CA ILE A 99 19.79 -15.42 4.09
C ILE A 99 19.05 -16.18 2.99
N LEU A 100 18.30 -15.47 2.16
CA LEU A 100 17.74 -16.06 0.95
C LEU A 100 18.83 -16.19 -0.12
N PRO A 101 19.03 -17.39 -0.69
CA PRO A 101 20.03 -17.59 -1.73
C PRO A 101 19.78 -16.67 -2.91
N LYS A 102 20.81 -15.94 -3.32
CA LYS A 102 20.77 -15.09 -4.53
C LYS A 102 20.34 -15.92 -5.74
N ARG A 103 19.31 -15.45 -6.43
CA ARG A 103 18.89 -15.94 -7.75
C ARG A 103 18.98 -14.78 -8.73
N GLY A 104 20.17 -14.54 -9.28
CA GLY A 104 20.45 -13.46 -10.24
C GLY A 104 21.25 -12.30 -9.64
N GLU A 105 21.30 -11.20 -10.39
CA GLU A 105 21.95 -9.95 -9.97
C GLU A 105 21.01 -9.15 -9.07
N GLY A 106 21.44 -8.85 -7.85
CA GLY A 106 20.67 -8.09 -6.88
C GLY A 106 21.25 -8.15 -5.46
N PRO A 107 20.84 -7.23 -4.57
CA PRO A 107 21.27 -7.24 -3.17
C PRO A 107 20.79 -8.51 -2.46
N GLU A 108 21.52 -8.93 -1.42
CA GLU A 108 21.10 -10.06 -0.57
C GLU A 108 19.83 -9.68 0.16
N ALA A 109 18.92 -10.66 0.25
CA ALA A 109 17.72 -10.52 1.03
C ALA A 109 17.79 -11.51 2.20
N ILE A 110 17.25 -11.10 3.33
CA ILE A 110 17.22 -11.87 4.56
C ILE A 110 15.78 -12.15 4.96
N VAL A 111 15.59 -13.21 5.73
CA VAL A 111 14.32 -13.51 6.37
C VAL A 111 14.42 -13.18 7.84
N VAL A 112 13.44 -12.40 8.31
CA VAL A 112 13.40 -11.88 9.67
C VAL A 112 11.99 -12.02 10.22
N MET A 113 11.86 -12.44 11.47
CA MET A 113 10.59 -12.39 12.19
C MET A 113 10.50 -11.08 12.96
N ASN A 114 9.45 -10.30 12.72
CA ASN A 114 9.20 -9.02 13.36
C ASN A 114 8.05 -9.13 14.34
N ARG A 115 8.37 -8.94 15.62
CA ARG A 115 7.45 -9.00 16.77
C ARG A 115 7.27 -7.65 17.44
N HIS A 116 7.56 -6.55 16.74
CA HIS A 116 7.41 -5.21 17.30
C HIS A 116 5.93 -5.01 17.73
N PRO A 117 5.64 -4.42 18.90
CA PRO A 117 4.27 -4.25 19.39
C PRO A 117 3.33 -3.57 18.39
N LEU A 118 3.81 -2.56 17.67
CA LEU A 118 3.05 -1.92 16.57
C LEU A 118 2.69 -2.91 15.44
N VAL A 119 3.61 -3.79 15.07
CA VAL A 119 3.39 -4.80 14.03
C VAL A 119 2.37 -5.82 14.52
N VAL A 120 2.52 -6.34 15.73
CA VAL A 120 1.57 -7.29 16.33
C VAL A 120 0.18 -6.68 16.50
N SER A 121 0.09 -5.40 16.88
CA SER A 121 -1.18 -4.67 16.97
C SER A 121 -1.89 -4.60 15.61
N ALA A 122 -1.14 -4.35 14.52
CA ALA A 122 -1.69 -4.30 13.17
C ALA A 122 -2.35 -5.64 12.73
N ILE A 123 -1.84 -6.78 13.21
CA ILE A 123 -2.35 -8.12 12.85
C ILE A 123 -3.78 -8.34 13.37
N SER A 124 -4.18 -7.61 14.41
CA SER A 124 -5.52 -7.74 15.02
C SER A 124 -6.63 -7.06 14.22
N PHE A 125 -6.28 -6.29 13.19
CA PHE A 125 -7.22 -5.60 12.32
C PHE A 125 -7.47 -6.43 11.06
N ASP A 126 -8.72 -6.82 10.81
CA ASP A 126 -9.13 -7.59 9.64
C ASP A 126 -9.53 -6.70 8.44
N ASP A 127 -9.53 -5.38 8.65
CA ASP A 127 -10.05 -4.37 7.74
C ASP A 127 -9.00 -3.33 7.30
N ILE A 128 -7.72 -3.60 7.61
CA ILE A 128 -6.55 -2.87 7.09
C ILE A 128 -5.51 -3.85 6.53
N ALA A 129 -4.65 -3.35 5.65
CA ALA A 129 -3.47 -4.03 5.16
C ALA A 129 -2.31 -3.03 5.05
N VAL A 130 -1.13 -3.38 5.57
CA VAL A 130 0.11 -2.62 5.40
C VAL A 130 0.86 -3.17 4.19
N TYR A 131 1.28 -2.30 3.27
CA TYR A 131 1.89 -2.71 2.00
C TYR A 131 3.40 -2.44 1.99
N PRO A 132 4.23 -3.46 1.74
CA PRO A 132 5.61 -3.25 1.34
C PRO A 132 5.70 -2.78 -0.13
N PRO A 133 6.81 -2.13 -0.55
CA PRO A 133 8.00 -1.89 0.25
C PRO A 133 7.84 -0.70 1.20
N TYR A 134 8.50 -0.78 2.34
CA TYR A 134 8.75 0.35 3.23
C TYR A 134 10.11 0.18 3.90
N SER A 135 10.73 1.31 4.25
CA SER A 135 12.10 1.34 4.76
C SER A 135 12.18 2.06 6.10
N ILE A 136 13.05 1.54 6.95
CA ILE A 136 13.50 2.18 8.18
C ILE A 136 14.94 2.63 7.92
N SER A 137 15.18 3.94 7.97
CA SER A 137 16.50 4.51 7.71
C SER A 137 16.78 5.73 8.59
N ASP A 138 17.98 6.29 8.46
CA ASP A 138 18.36 7.56 9.10
C ASP A 138 17.48 8.74 8.72
N GLU A 139 16.73 8.65 7.60
CA GLU A 139 15.85 9.71 7.13
C GLU A 139 14.46 9.64 7.79
N GLY A 140 14.11 8.46 8.33
CA GLY A 140 12.83 8.19 8.95
C GLY A 140 12.19 6.90 8.45
N VAL A 141 10.87 6.84 8.59
CA VAL A 141 10.02 5.73 8.13
C VAL A 141 8.81 6.32 7.42
N GLU A 142 8.45 5.74 6.28
CA GLU A 142 7.14 5.94 5.67
C GLU A 142 6.52 4.57 5.40
N ILE A 143 5.29 4.36 5.89
CA ILE A 143 4.50 3.17 5.57
C ILE A 143 3.23 3.57 4.84
N THR A 144 2.79 2.71 3.93
CA THR A 144 1.49 2.83 3.27
C THR A 144 0.59 1.71 3.76
N LEU A 145 -0.62 2.06 4.20
CA LEU A 145 -1.67 1.12 4.53
C LEU A 145 -2.93 1.40 3.72
N ARG A 146 -3.73 0.37 3.45
CA ARG A 146 -5.07 0.53 2.89
C ARG A 146 -6.08 -0.19 3.74
N GLY A 147 -7.26 0.36 3.87
CA GLY A 147 -8.31 -0.25 4.68
C GLY A 147 -9.61 0.51 4.61
N VAL A 148 -10.59 0.02 5.36
CA VAL A 148 -11.85 0.74 5.55
C VAL A 148 -11.63 1.89 6.56
N PRO A 149 -12.41 2.98 6.49
CA PRO A 149 -12.14 4.16 7.31
C PRO A 149 -12.14 3.91 8.83
N GLU A 150 -12.96 2.97 9.33
CA GLU A 150 -12.99 2.65 10.76
C GLU A 150 -11.72 1.91 11.21
N GLY A 151 -11.30 0.86 10.50
CA GLY A 151 -10.06 0.15 10.76
C GLY A 151 -8.84 1.07 10.76
N ILE A 152 -8.76 1.98 9.79
CA ILE A 152 -7.69 2.98 9.73
C ILE A 152 -7.68 3.88 10.96
N ARG A 153 -8.84 4.42 11.38
CA ARG A 153 -8.92 5.26 12.58
C ARG A 153 -8.47 4.53 13.84
N GLN A 154 -8.92 3.29 14.01
CA GLN A 154 -8.56 2.49 15.17
C GLN A 154 -7.07 2.13 15.16
N PHE A 155 -6.51 1.79 13.99
CA PHE A 155 -5.09 1.52 13.83
C PHE A 155 -4.23 2.76 14.12
N LEU A 156 -4.63 3.95 13.64
CA LEU A 156 -3.94 5.20 13.95
C LEU A 156 -3.90 5.49 15.47
N THR A 157 -4.91 5.05 16.22
CA THR A 157 -4.91 5.15 17.68
C THR A 157 -3.84 4.24 18.31
N GLN A 158 -3.60 3.05 17.73
CA GLN A 158 -2.52 2.16 18.18
C GLN A 158 -1.14 2.71 17.82
N VAL A 159 -1.01 3.29 16.62
CA VAL A 159 0.20 4.01 16.20
C VAL A 159 0.57 5.08 17.23
N GLU A 160 -0.38 5.91 17.66
CA GLU A 160 -0.13 6.94 18.68
C GLU A 160 0.37 6.41 20.03
N ILE A 161 0.02 5.17 20.39
CA ILE A 161 0.45 4.55 21.65
C ILE A 161 1.88 4.01 21.54
N PHE A 162 2.20 3.32 20.45
CA PHE A 162 3.47 2.60 20.32
C PHE A 162 4.57 3.44 19.65
N LEU A 163 4.21 4.25 18.65
CA LEU A 163 5.13 5.08 17.88
C LEU A 163 4.38 6.30 17.32
N PRO A 164 4.26 7.40 18.09
CA PRO A 164 3.56 8.60 17.67
C PRO A 164 4.04 9.10 16.30
N HIS A 165 3.13 9.40 15.39
CA HIS A 165 3.46 9.78 14.02
C HIS A 165 3.71 11.27 13.85
N ASP A 166 4.54 11.65 12.88
CA ASP A 166 4.79 13.07 12.57
C ASP A 166 3.82 13.61 11.52
N LYS A 167 3.45 12.78 10.55
CA LYS A 167 2.52 13.16 9.47
C LYS A 167 1.68 11.97 9.03
N VAL A 168 0.40 12.23 8.83
CA VAL A 168 -0.55 11.32 8.16
C VAL A 168 -1.08 12.00 6.91
N SER A 169 -1.15 11.26 5.81
CA SER A 169 -1.76 11.69 4.55
C SER A 169 -2.77 10.64 4.11
N VAL A 170 -4.01 11.06 3.86
CA VAL A 170 -5.13 10.18 3.51
C VAL A 170 -5.52 10.45 2.07
N THR A 171 -5.48 9.42 1.24
CA THR A 171 -5.99 9.41 -0.12
C THR A 171 -7.19 8.49 -0.16
N THR A 172 -8.37 9.02 -0.46
CA THR A 172 -9.56 8.18 -0.65
C THR A 172 -9.56 7.73 -2.09
N HIS A 173 -9.44 6.42 -2.32
CA HIS A 173 -9.60 5.85 -3.65
C HIS A 173 -11.08 5.51 -3.82
N ASP A 174 -11.87 6.50 -4.22
CA ASP A 174 -13.17 6.18 -4.80
C ASP A 174 -12.91 5.56 -6.18
N ASP A 175 -13.81 4.68 -6.65
CA ASP A 175 -13.77 4.02 -7.98
C ASP A 175 -13.06 4.92 -9.01
N PRO A 176 -12.03 4.51 -9.78
CA PRO A 176 -11.23 5.41 -10.64
C PRO A 176 -12.04 6.27 -11.64
N LYS A 177 -13.33 5.98 -11.82
CA LYS A 177 -14.30 6.86 -12.48
C LYS A 177 -14.59 8.17 -11.72
N ASN A 178 -14.47 8.18 -10.39
CA ASN A 178 -14.71 9.27 -9.47
C ASN A 178 -13.51 10.22 -9.42
N ASP A 179 -12.28 9.73 -9.38
CA ASP A 179 -11.07 10.57 -9.45
C ASP A 179 -11.04 11.43 -10.73
N ALA A 180 -11.42 10.84 -11.86
CA ALA A 180 -11.56 11.58 -13.12
C ALA A 180 -12.75 12.56 -13.15
N GLN A 181 -13.80 12.32 -12.35
CA GLN A 181 -14.97 13.23 -12.19
C GLN A 181 -14.71 14.35 -11.18
N GLU A 182 -13.89 14.12 -10.16
CA GLU A 182 -13.44 15.13 -9.22
C GLU A 182 -12.38 16.05 -9.86
N LEU A 183 -11.47 15.47 -10.66
CA LEU A 183 -10.43 16.21 -11.36
C LEU A 183 -10.97 17.03 -12.54
N LEU A 184 -11.93 16.48 -13.30
CA LEU A 184 -12.54 17.16 -14.45
C LEU A 184 -14.02 17.44 -14.18
N GLY A 185 -14.45 18.68 -14.37
CA GLY A 185 -15.88 18.99 -14.29
C GLY A 185 -16.69 18.13 -15.27
N GLN A 186 -17.94 17.80 -14.91
CA GLN A 186 -18.79 16.85 -15.66
C GLN A 186 -18.76 17.05 -17.19
N ARG A 187 -18.80 18.31 -17.65
CA ARG A 187 -18.80 18.65 -19.07
C ARG A 187 -17.44 18.41 -19.76
N GLN A 188 -16.34 18.63 -19.04
CA GLN A 188 -14.99 18.35 -19.55
C GLN A 188 -14.78 16.84 -19.71
N LEU A 189 -15.21 16.06 -18.71
CA LEU A 189 -15.11 14.60 -18.76
C LEU A 189 -15.94 13.99 -19.89
N GLU A 190 -17.17 14.47 -20.07
CA GLU A 190 -18.04 14.04 -21.17
C GLU A 190 -17.38 14.30 -22.53
N VAL A 191 -16.84 15.51 -22.72
CA VAL A 191 -16.16 15.93 -23.94
C VAL A 191 -14.90 15.09 -24.21
N VAL A 192 -14.06 14.85 -23.21
CA VAL A 192 -12.86 14.00 -23.34
C VAL A 192 -13.24 12.57 -23.68
N ARG A 193 -14.24 11.99 -23.02
CA ARG A 193 -14.71 10.62 -23.31
C ARG A 193 -15.18 10.47 -24.74
N GLN A 194 -15.97 11.42 -25.24
CA GLN A 194 -16.42 11.41 -26.64
C GLN A 194 -15.26 11.60 -27.62
N ALA A 195 -14.31 12.49 -27.31
CA ALA A 195 -13.12 12.70 -28.12
C ALA A 195 -12.28 11.41 -28.25
N VAL A 196 -12.05 10.70 -27.15
CA VAL A 196 -11.34 9.41 -27.14
C VAL A 196 -12.14 8.35 -27.91
N LEU A 197 -13.44 8.20 -27.62
CA LEU A 197 -14.30 7.19 -28.25
C LEU A 197 -14.36 7.34 -29.77
N LEU A 198 -14.39 8.58 -30.27
CA LEU A 198 -14.46 8.90 -31.69
C LEU A 198 -13.07 8.98 -32.36
N GLY A 199 -11.99 8.71 -31.61
CA GLY A 199 -10.63 8.66 -32.13
C GLY A 199 -10.04 10.02 -32.50
N TYR A 200 -10.41 11.09 -31.77
CA TYR A 200 -9.82 12.42 -31.94
C TYR A 200 -8.34 12.48 -31.51
N TYR A 201 -7.96 11.62 -30.57
CA TYR A 201 -6.60 11.46 -30.06
C TYR A 201 -5.84 10.27 -30.67
N ASP A 202 -6.44 9.57 -31.65
CA ASP A 202 -5.78 8.47 -32.36
C ASP A 202 -4.73 9.00 -33.35
N GLU A 203 -3.75 8.17 -33.69
CA GLU A 203 -2.77 8.44 -34.74
C GLU A 203 -2.87 7.35 -35.83
N PRO A 204 -3.39 7.65 -37.04
CA PRO A 204 -3.96 8.93 -37.48
C PRO A 204 -5.33 9.23 -36.85
N LYS A 205 -5.67 10.51 -36.72
CA LYS A 205 -6.97 10.95 -36.17
C LYS A 205 -8.12 10.40 -37.00
N LYS A 206 -9.09 9.77 -36.34
CA LYS A 206 -10.31 9.22 -36.97
C LYS A 206 -11.42 10.25 -37.14
N ILE A 207 -11.37 11.35 -36.39
CA ILE A 207 -12.34 12.45 -36.45
C ILE A 207 -11.64 13.82 -36.34
N SER A 208 -12.13 14.81 -37.06
CA SER A 208 -11.65 16.19 -36.93
C SER A 208 -12.33 16.93 -35.76
N MET A 209 -11.69 18.00 -35.26
CA MET A 209 -12.28 18.88 -34.24
C MET A 209 -13.65 19.45 -34.67
N ARG A 210 -13.85 19.66 -35.98
CA ARG A 210 -15.10 20.16 -36.53
C ARG A 210 -16.20 19.11 -36.42
N GLU A 211 -15.92 17.89 -36.82
CA GLU A 211 -16.87 16.78 -36.77
C GLU A 211 -17.19 16.37 -35.33
N LEU A 212 -16.21 16.42 -34.44
CA LEU A 212 -16.41 16.19 -33.01
C LEU A 212 -17.33 17.25 -32.39
N ALA A 213 -17.14 18.54 -32.73
CA ALA A 213 -18.01 19.63 -32.28
C ALA A 213 -19.45 19.47 -32.77
N THR A 214 -19.62 19.05 -34.03
CA THR A 214 -20.93 18.73 -34.59
C THR A 214 -21.59 17.55 -33.89
N ASN A 215 -20.84 16.48 -33.58
CA ASN A 215 -21.38 15.33 -32.86
C ASN A 215 -21.82 15.66 -31.43
N ILE A 216 -21.06 16.50 -30.71
CA ILE A 216 -21.37 16.90 -29.33
C ILE A 216 -22.44 18.02 -29.28
N GLY A 217 -22.69 18.71 -30.40
CA GLY A 217 -23.69 19.77 -30.49
C GLY A 217 -23.26 21.11 -29.87
N ILE A 218 -21.95 21.41 -29.89
CA ILE A 218 -21.40 22.67 -29.36
C ILE A 218 -20.52 23.39 -30.38
N ALA A 219 -20.25 24.67 -30.16
CA ALA A 219 -19.33 25.43 -31.00
C ALA A 219 -17.90 24.86 -30.92
N ARG A 220 -17.17 24.89 -32.05
CA ARG A 220 -15.76 24.43 -32.11
C ARG A 220 -14.86 25.11 -31.08
N SER A 221 -15.03 26.41 -30.87
CA SER A 221 -14.27 27.16 -29.87
C SER A 221 -14.54 26.67 -28.45
N THR A 222 -15.81 26.45 -28.11
CA THR A 222 -16.24 25.91 -26.81
C THR A 222 -15.73 24.49 -26.59
N LEU A 223 -15.78 23.63 -27.62
CA LEU A 223 -15.21 22.29 -27.55
C LEU A 223 -13.70 22.34 -27.29
N GLY A 224 -12.97 23.17 -28.04
CA GLY A 224 -11.53 23.35 -27.89
C GLY A 224 -11.17 23.84 -26.49
N GLU A 225 -11.95 24.76 -25.92
CA GLU A 225 -11.73 25.24 -24.55
C GLU A 225 -11.98 24.15 -23.49
N HIS A 226 -13.03 23.34 -23.64
CA HIS A 226 -13.27 22.22 -22.74
C HIS A 226 -12.14 21.18 -22.80
N LEU A 227 -11.71 20.81 -24.00
CA LEU A 227 -10.60 19.86 -24.18
C LEU A 227 -9.29 20.44 -23.63
N HIS A 228 -8.95 21.68 -23.97
CA HIS A 228 -7.70 22.30 -23.51
C HIS A 228 -7.64 22.43 -21.98
N ARG A 229 -8.74 22.83 -21.34
CA ARG A 229 -8.79 22.87 -19.87
C ARG A 229 -8.66 21.48 -19.26
N ALA A 230 -9.34 20.49 -19.84
CA ALA A 230 -9.26 19.12 -19.35
C ALA A 230 -7.84 18.55 -19.50
N GLU A 231 -7.22 18.72 -20.66
CA GLU A 231 -5.83 18.35 -20.94
C GLU A 231 -4.87 19.05 -19.97
N SER A 232 -5.03 20.36 -19.74
CA SER A 232 -4.17 21.10 -18.82
C SER A 232 -4.28 20.57 -17.39
N THR A 233 -5.49 20.28 -16.91
CA THR A 233 -5.68 19.69 -15.57
C THR A 233 -5.03 18.30 -15.49
N LEU A 234 -5.24 17.44 -16.49
CA LEU A 234 -4.64 16.10 -16.53
C LEU A 234 -3.11 16.16 -16.56
N ILE A 235 -2.52 17.05 -17.36
CA ILE A 235 -1.05 17.22 -17.46
C ILE A 235 -0.46 17.69 -16.13
N LYS A 236 -1.11 18.64 -15.45
CA LYS A 236 -0.65 19.10 -14.13
C LYS A 236 -0.71 18.00 -13.09
N TRP A 237 -1.82 17.26 -13.05
CA TRP A 237 -1.98 16.13 -12.14
C TRP A 237 -0.89 15.07 -12.34
N ILE A 238 -0.62 14.68 -13.60
CA ILE A 238 0.47 13.75 -13.93
C ILE A 238 1.86 14.31 -13.54
N SER A 239 2.03 15.63 -13.58
CA SER A 239 3.30 16.28 -13.25
C SER A 239 3.53 16.48 -11.76
N GLU A 240 2.48 16.52 -10.94
CA GLU A 240 2.54 16.75 -9.49
C GLU A 240 2.75 15.43 -8.69
N ASP A 241 2.52 14.26 -9.31
CA ASP A 241 2.74 12.92 -8.75
C ASP A 241 4.20 12.38 -8.92
N ASN A 242 5.23 13.26 -8.92
CA ASN A 242 6.64 12.85 -8.83
C ASN A 242 7.33 13.33 -7.55
#